data_AF-A0A966P1X8-F1
#
_entry.id   AF-A0A966P1X8-F1
#
_cell.length_a   1.000
_cell.length_b   1.000
_cell.length_c   1.000
_cell.angle_alpha   90.00
_cell.angle_beta   90.00
_cell.angle_gamma   90.00
#
_symmetry.space_group_name_H-M   'P 1'
#
loop_
_entity.id
_entity.type
_entity.pdbx_description
1 polymer ?
#
loop_
_entity_poly.entity_id
_entity_poly.type
_entity_poly.pdbx_seq_one_letter_code
_entity_poly.pdbx_strand_id
1 'polypeptide(L)'
;MDWACGQGRHSLLALERGWHVLAIDRNEHALEALREAAESLQRSEHLRCLQLDLESDALPSRLSQALAELGLQAVAAIVVSNYLYRL
;
A
#
# COMPACT_ATOMS: atom_id res chain seq x y z
N MET A 1 -1.25 0.90 -6.62
CA MET A 1 -0.38 0.30 -5.59
C MET A 1 0.60 1.36 -5.14
N ASP A 2 0.67 1.64 -3.85
CA ASP A 2 1.53 2.68 -3.25
C ASP A 2 2.64 1.99 -2.44
N TRP A 3 3.89 2.11 -2.88
CA TRP A 3 5.05 1.47 -2.25
C TRP A 3 5.72 2.41 -1.26
N ALA A 4 6.10 1.88 -0.09
CA ALA A 4 6.63 2.65 1.03
C ALA A 4 5.69 3.83 1.33
N CYS A 5 4.40 3.51 1.48
CA CYS A 5 3.34 4.52 1.48
C CYS A 5 3.41 5.46 2.69
N GLY A 6 4.16 5.11 3.75
CA GLY A 6 4.15 5.81 5.02
C GLY A 6 2.72 5.92 5.55
N GLN A 7 2.33 7.13 5.96
CA GLN A 7 0.95 7.43 6.40
C GLN A 7 -0.05 7.59 5.22
N GLY A 8 0.38 7.32 4.00
CA GLY A 8 -0.50 7.15 2.85
C GLY A 8 -1.06 8.43 2.24
N ARG A 9 -0.28 9.52 2.17
CA ARG A 9 -0.71 10.77 1.49
C ARG A 9 -1.25 10.50 0.08
N HIS A 10 -0.57 9.67 -0.72
CA HIS A 10 -1.02 9.35 -2.09
C HIS A 10 -2.15 8.32 -2.09
N SER A 11 -2.12 7.35 -1.17
CA SER A 11 -3.24 6.44 -0.91
C SER A 11 -4.54 7.18 -0.65
N LEU A 12 -4.56 8.14 0.29
CA LEU A 12 -5.74 8.94 0.61
C LEU A 12 -6.22 9.75 -0.61
N LEU A 13 -5.30 10.39 -1.32
CA LEU A 13 -5.61 11.14 -2.55
C LEU A 13 -6.28 10.26 -3.62
N ALA A 14 -5.86 9.00 -3.74
CA ALA A 14 -6.43 8.03 -4.66
C ALA A 14 -7.80 7.51 -4.17
N LEU A 15 -7.95 7.24 -2.87
CA LEU A 15 -9.21 6.84 -2.25
C LEU A 15 -10.30 7.91 -2.39
N GLU A 16 -9.94 9.19 -2.21
CA GLU A 16 -10.85 10.33 -2.45
C GLU A 16 -11.38 10.37 -3.89
N ARG A 17 -10.57 9.91 -4.86
CA ARG A 17 -10.96 9.77 -6.27
C ARG A 17 -11.75 8.49 -6.57
N GLY A 18 -12.04 7.68 -5.55
CA GLY A 18 -12.78 6.43 -5.69
C GLY A 18 -11.94 5.27 -6.23
N TRP A 19 -10.61 5.35 -6.19
CA TRP A 19 -9.75 4.25 -6.63
C TRP A 19 -9.52 3.23 -5.51
N HIS A 20 -9.32 1.97 -5.91
CA HIS A 20 -8.87 0.92 -5.01
C HIS A 20 -7.36 1.02 -4.80
N VAL A 21 -6.93 0.97 -3.54
CA VAL A 21 -5.54 1.16 -3.16
C VAL A 21 -5.03 -0.07 -2.42
N LEU A 22 -3.93 -0.63 -2.95
CA LEU A 22 -3.04 -1.51 -2.21
C LEU A 22 -1.85 -0.69 -1.72
N ALA A 23 -1.80 -0.43 -0.41
CA ALA A 23 -0.76 0.33 0.26
C ALA A 23 0.23 -0.61 0.96
N ILE A 24 1.53 -0.41 0.76
CA ILE A 24 2.58 -1.28 1.29
C ILE A 24 3.59 -0.45 2.06
N ASP A 25 3.83 -0.81 3.32
CA ASP A 25 4.89 -0.23 4.15
C ASP A 25 5.39 -1.27 5.16
N ARG A 26 6.60 -1.10 5.69
CA ARG A 26 7.10 -1.96 6.77
C ARG A 26 6.59 -1.53 8.15
N ASN A 27 6.21 -0.26 8.29
CA ASN A 27 5.80 0.32 9.56
C ASN A 27 4.30 0.17 9.79
N GLU A 28 3.93 -0.77 10.67
CA GLU A 28 2.52 -1.02 11.01
C GLU A 28 1.81 0.20 11.61
N HIS A 29 2.51 1.05 12.37
CA HIS A 29 1.89 2.26 12.94
C HIS A 29 1.48 3.25 11.85
N ALA A 30 2.24 3.32 10.75
CA ALA A 30 1.90 4.18 9.62
C ALA A 30 0.71 3.61 8.83
N LEU A 31 0.63 2.28 8.71
CA LEU A 31 -0.50 1.59 8.09
C LEU A 31 -1.77 1.75 8.92
N GLU A 32 -1.69 1.69 10.25
CA GLU A 32 -2.84 1.92 11.12
C GLU A 32 -3.39 3.33 10.99
N ALA A 33 -2.52 4.35 11.02
CA ALA A 33 -2.93 5.74 10.78
C ALA A 33 -3.60 5.92 9.41
N LEU A 34 -3.14 5.21 8.38
CA LEU A 34 -3.78 5.21 7.07
C LEU A 34 -5.17 4.54 7.10
N ARG A 35 -5.35 3.45 7.83
CA ARG A 35 -6.66 2.79 7.99
C ARG A 35 -7.67 3.71 8.69
N GLU A 36 -7.27 4.35 9.79
CA GLU A 36 -8.10 5.32 10.52
C GLU A 36 -8.51 6.51 9.62
N ALA A 37 -7.57 7.02 8.82
CA ALA A 37 -7.86 8.09 7.88
C ALA A 37 -8.80 7.64 6.76
N ALA A 38 -8.65 6.42 6.23
CA ALA A 38 -9.55 5.86 5.23
C ALA A 38 -10.97 5.63 5.78
N GLU A 39 -11.10 5.26 7.05
CA GLU A 39 -12.39 5.15 7.75
C GLU A 39 -13.06 6.51 7.89
N SER A 40 -12.30 7.53 8.27
CA SER A 40 -12.78 8.91 8.33
C SER A 40 -13.28 9.42 6.95
N LEU A 41 -12.68 8.94 5.86
CA LEU A 41 -13.12 9.22 4.49
C LEU A 41 -14.29 8.35 4.00
N GLN A 42 -14.75 7.37 4.80
CA GLN A 42 -15.72 6.35 4.40
C GLN A 42 -15.27 5.61 3.12
N ARG A 43 -13.99 5.23 3.08
CA ARG A 43 -13.34 4.53 1.96
C ARG A 43 -12.53 3.30 2.39
N SER A 44 -12.69 2.82 3.62
CA SER A 44 -11.97 1.64 4.14
C SER A 44 -12.13 0.41 3.26
N GLU A 45 -13.28 0.25 2.60
CA GLU A 45 -13.59 -0.85 1.71
C GLU A 45 -12.70 -0.88 0.45
N HIS A 46 -12.21 0.29 0.01
CA HIS A 46 -11.32 0.46 -1.14
C HIS A 46 -9.84 0.40 -0.77
N LEU A 47 -9.50 0.33 0.52
CA LEU A 47 -8.12 0.22 0.99
C LEU A 47 -7.77 -1.23 1.34
N ARG A 48 -6.57 -1.64 0.97
CA ARG A 48 -5.88 -2.83 1.48
C ARG A 48 -4.48 -2.41 1.91
N CYS A 49 -4.07 -2.76 3.11
CA CYS A 49 -2.73 -2.52 3.63
C CYS A 49 -1.96 -3.84 3.73
N LEU A 50 -0.72 -3.87 3.25
CA LEU A 50 0.20 -4.98 3.43
C LEU A 50 1.43 -4.49 4.17
N GLN A 51 1.74 -5.16 5.30
CA GLN A 51 2.98 -4.93 5.99
C GLN A 51 4.08 -5.79 5.35
N LEU A 52 4.97 -5.17 4.58
CA LEU A 52 6.09 -5.85 3.94
C LEU A 52 7.35 -5.01 4.03
N ASP A 53 8.47 -5.68 4.32
CA ASP A 53 9.79 -5.07 4.16
C ASP A 53 10.21 -5.17 2.70
N LEU A 54 10.26 -4.00 2.06
CA LEU A 54 10.57 -3.84 0.65
C LEU A 54 12.08 -4.01 0.35
N GLU A 55 12.92 -4.05 1.40
CA GLU A 55 14.37 -4.28 1.30
C GLU A 55 14.74 -5.75 1.58
N SER A 56 13.75 -6.61 1.84
CA SER A 56 13.98 -8.02 2.16
C SER A 56 14.23 -8.87 0.92
N ASP A 57 15.19 -9.79 0.99
CA ASP A 57 15.42 -10.82 -0.04
C ASP A 57 14.18 -11.71 -0.29
N ALA A 58 13.31 -11.84 0.71
CA ALA A 58 12.07 -12.61 0.61
C ALA A 58 10.92 -11.81 -0.04
N LEU A 59 11.12 -10.53 -0.39
CA LEU A 59 10.07 -9.67 -0.94
C LEU A 59 9.37 -10.30 -2.16
N PRO A 60 10.06 -10.86 -3.18
CA PRO A 60 9.37 -11.37 -4.36
C PRO A 60 8.36 -12.47 -4.04
N SER A 61 8.72 -13.43 -3.18
CA SER A 61 7.83 -14.52 -2.78
C SER A 61 6.71 -14.04 -1.86
N ARG A 62 7.02 -13.18 -0.89
CA ARG A 62 6.04 -12.59 0.04
C ARG A 62 4.99 -11.74 -0.68
N LEU A 63 5.42 -10.91 -1.63
CA LEU A 63 4.51 -10.09 -2.44
C LEU A 63 3.63 -10.98 -3.32
N SER A 64 4.22 -11.98 -4.00
CA SER A 64 3.46 -12.90 -4.84
C SER A 64 2.39 -13.65 -4.04
N GLN A 65 2.73 -14.10 -2.83
CA GLN A 65 1.78 -14.75 -1.93
C GLN A 65 0.66 -13.80 -1.52
N ALA A 66 0.99 -12.59 -1.05
CA ALA A 66 0.01 -11.62 -0.59
C ALA A 66 -0.95 -11.19 -1.71
N LEU A 67 -0.43 -10.99 -2.94
CA LEU A 67 -1.27 -10.68 -4.09
C LEU A 67 -2.22 -11.84 -4.43
N ALA A 68 -1.76 -13.08 -4.35
CA ALA A 68 -2.61 -14.26 -4.58
C ALA A 68 -3.71 -14.39 -3.51
N GLU A 69 -3.38 -14.16 -2.23
CA GLU A 69 -4.35 -14.15 -1.12
C GLU A 69 -5.41 -13.05 -1.27
N LEU A 70 -5.03 -11.90 -1.85
CA LEU A 70 -5.94 -10.80 -2.19
C LEU A 70 -6.70 -11.01 -3.50
N GLY A 71 -6.42 -12.08 -4.25
CA GLY A 71 -7.00 -12.34 -5.57
C GLY A 71 -6.57 -11.32 -6.64
N LEU A 72 -5.45 -10.64 -6.45
CA LEU A 72 -4.93 -9.61 -7.36
C LEU A 72 -3.92 -10.21 -8.34
N GLN A 73 -4.22 -10.12 -9.64
CA GLN A 73 -3.33 -10.59 -10.72
C GLN A 73 -2.49 -9.46 -11.33
N ALA A 74 -2.97 -8.21 -11.26
CA ALA A 74 -2.30 -7.04 -11.80
C ALA A 74 -2.75 -5.76 -11.09
N VAL A 75 -1.98 -4.68 -11.25
CA VAL A 75 -2.35 -3.33 -10.81
C VAL A 75 -2.28 -2.36 -11.99
N ALA A 76 -3.21 -1.40 -12.05
CA ALA A 76 -3.24 -0.42 -13.13
C ALA A 76 -2.14 0.65 -13.02
N ALA A 77 -1.66 0.90 -11.80
CA ALA A 77 -0.63 1.90 -11.54
C ALA A 77 0.18 1.57 -10.28
N ILE A 78 1.45 1.96 -10.31
CA ILE A 78 2.38 1.89 -9.19
C ILE A 78 2.85 3.32 -8.87
N VAL A 79 2.74 3.69 -7.60
CA VAL A 79 3.27 4.94 -7.05
C VAL A 79 4.43 4.59 -6.13
N VAL A 80 5.55 5.27 -6.32
CA VAL A 80 6.73 5.19 -5.48
C VAL A 80 7.29 6.60 -5.34
N SER A 81 7.44 7.10 -4.10
CA SER A 81 7.96 8.44 -3.85
C SER A 81 8.99 8.43 -2.74
N ASN A 82 10.13 9.10 -2.94
CA ASN A 82 11.21 9.23 -1.95
C ASN A 82 11.75 7.91 -1.37
N TYR A 83 11.52 6.79 -2.07
CA TYR A 83 11.95 5.45 -1.64
C TYR A 83 13.08 4.89 -2.51
N LEU A 84 13.12 5.24 -3.80
CA LEU A 84 14.17 4.81 -4.71
C LEU A 84 15.39 5.73 -4.57
N TYR A 85 16.33 5.37 -3.67
CA TYR A 85 17.67 5.94 -3.68
C TYR A 85 18.60 5.05 -4.52
N ARG A 86 19.42 5.65 -5.39
CA ARG A 86 20.61 4.97 -5.93
C ARG A 86 21.73 5.18 -4.92
N LEU A 87 22.36 4.10 -4.50
CA LEU A 87 23.69 4.13 -3.90
C LEU A 87 24.72 4.55 -4.97
#